data_AF-A0A535MFV3-F1
#
_entry.id   AF-A0A535MFV3-F1
#
_cell.length_a   1.000
_cell.length_b   1.000
_cell.length_c   1.000
_cell.angle_alpha   90.00
_cell.angle_beta   90.00
_cell.angle_gamma   90.00
#
_symmetry.space_group_name_H-M   'P 1'
#
loop_
_entity.id
_entity.type
_entity.pdbx_description
1 polymer ?
#
loop_
_entity_poly.entity_id
_entity_poly.type
_entity_poly.pdbx_seq_one_letter_code
_entity_poly.pdbx_strand_id
1 'polypeptide(L)'
;DLKAFPNVAIRSTFRCVTGWRVRNCVWRGVRVRDIVDANSPNAKAKHITFYAGDGVYTDTLTIGQARSDHAILAWELNGRPLIREQGYPVRLIYPDMYGYKNVKWLRRIEVKPVHDLGFWEQRGWDDNAYVYTPPSNG
;
A
#
# COMPACT_ATOMS: atom_id res chain seq x y z
N ASP A 1 8.47 -14.57 -6.45
CA ASP A 1 8.86 -14.23 -5.07
C ASP A 1 9.05 -12.71 -4.97
N LEU A 2 8.56 -12.05 -3.92
CA LEU A 2 8.66 -10.59 -3.75
C LEU A 2 10.11 -10.13 -3.58
N LYS A 3 10.94 -10.92 -2.89
CA LYS A 3 12.33 -10.55 -2.59
C LYS A 3 13.27 -10.65 -3.81
N ALA A 4 12.78 -11.22 -4.91
CA ALA A 4 13.51 -11.31 -6.18
C ALA A 4 13.46 -10.01 -6.99
N PHE A 5 12.54 -9.10 -6.66
CA PHE A 5 12.48 -7.77 -7.27
C PHE A 5 13.52 -6.83 -6.67
N PRO A 6 13.83 -5.69 -7.34
CA PRO A 6 14.66 -4.64 -6.76
C PRO A 6 14.12 -4.18 -5.40
N ASN A 7 14.95 -4.34 -4.37
CA ASN A 7 14.59 -3.97 -3.01
C ASN A 7 14.90 -2.50 -2.76
N VAL A 8 13.99 -1.83 -2.04
CA VAL A 8 14.10 -0.42 -1.68
C VAL A 8 13.97 -0.24 -0.17
N ALA A 9 14.55 0.85 0.33
CA ALA A 9 14.31 1.34 1.67
C ALA A 9 13.78 2.77 1.59
N ILE A 10 12.64 3.04 2.23
CA ILE A 10 12.06 4.39 2.32
C ILE A 10 11.97 4.81 3.77
N ARG A 11 12.32 6.07 4.05
CA ARG A 11 12.12 6.68 5.36
C ARG A 11 10.83 7.50 5.33
N SER A 12 9.90 7.22 6.24
CA SER A 12 8.63 7.92 6.29
C SER A 12 8.06 8.07 7.71
N THR A 13 7.06 8.94 7.85
CA THR A 13 6.23 9.02 9.06
C THR A 13 4.94 8.25 8.81
N PHE A 14 4.68 7.22 9.61
CA PHE A 14 3.40 6.51 9.60
C PHE A 14 2.38 7.33 10.38
N ARG A 15 1.19 7.57 9.80
CA ARG A 15 0.12 8.37 10.40
C ARG A 15 -1.16 7.56 10.46
N CYS A 16 -1.71 7.37 11.65
CA CYS A 16 -3.00 6.73 11.83
C CYS A 16 -4.14 7.75 11.74
N VAL A 17 -5.30 7.31 11.28
CA VAL A 17 -6.52 8.13 11.20
C VAL A 17 -6.99 8.61 12.58
N THR A 18 -6.65 7.90 13.65
CA THR A 18 -6.98 8.26 15.04
C THR A 18 -6.02 9.28 15.67
N GLY A 19 -5.16 9.92 14.86
CA GLY A 19 -4.36 11.08 15.28
C GLY A 19 -2.95 10.77 15.81
N TRP A 20 -2.60 9.50 16.05
CA TRP A 20 -1.22 9.13 16.42
C TRP A 20 -0.33 8.93 15.19
N ARG A 21 0.98 9.15 15.38
CA ARG A 21 2.00 9.00 14.34
C ARG A 21 3.29 8.39 14.87
N VAL A 22 3.99 7.66 14.01
CA VAL A 22 5.35 7.15 14.28
C VAL A 22 6.29 7.74 13.26
N ARG A 23 7.25 8.53 13.72
CA ARG A 23 8.22 9.22 12.87
C ARG A 23 9.42 8.34 12.57
N ASN A 24 10.14 8.67 11.49
CA ASN A 24 11.42 8.07 11.13
C ASN A 24 11.39 6.56 10.92
N CYS A 25 10.24 6.00 10.51
CA CYS A 25 10.13 4.60 10.13
C CYS A 25 10.95 4.34 8.85
N VAL A 26 11.91 3.42 8.91
CA VAL A 26 12.62 2.94 7.73
C VAL A 26 12.00 1.63 7.29
N TRP A 27 11.22 1.67 6.23
CA TRP A 27 10.55 0.51 5.66
C TRP A 27 11.41 -0.05 4.54
N ARG A 28 11.58 -1.37 4.51
CA ARG A 28 12.26 -2.06 3.40
C ARG A 28 11.32 -3.05 2.75
N GLY A 29 11.32 -3.04 1.42
CA GLY A 29 10.36 -3.78 0.61
C GLY A 29 10.64 -3.70 -0.87
N VAL A 30 9.62 -3.95 -1.68
CA VAL A 30 9.59 -3.80 -3.14
C VAL A 30 8.60 -2.71 -3.52
N ARG A 31 8.87 -1.94 -4.59
CA ARG A 31 7.87 -0.97 -5.08
C ARG A 31 6.67 -1.70 -5.67
N VAL A 32 5.47 -1.18 -5.41
CA VAL A 32 4.26 -1.70 -6.05
C VAL A 32 4.38 -1.57 -7.58
N ARG A 33 4.91 -0.45 -8.08
CA ARG A 33 5.21 -0.24 -9.50
C ARG A 33 5.96 -1.41 -10.14
N ASP A 34 7.04 -1.88 -9.50
CA ASP A 34 7.90 -2.91 -10.07
C ASP A 34 7.16 -4.24 -10.25
N ILE A 35 6.24 -4.56 -9.32
CA ILE A 35 5.37 -5.73 -9.42
C ILE A 35 4.36 -5.53 -10.55
N VAL A 36 3.72 -4.37 -10.60
CA VAL A 36 2.69 -4.06 -11.59
C VAL A 36 3.26 -4.13 -12.99
N ASP A 37 4.37 -3.46 -13.24
CA ASP A 37 4.97 -3.36 -14.57
C ASP A 37 5.54 -4.71 -15.04
N ALA A 38 6.10 -5.53 -14.12
CA ALA A 38 6.55 -6.88 -14.46
C ALA A 38 5.41 -7.84 -14.88
N ASN A 39 4.16 -7.55 -14.49
CA ASN A 39 3.00 -8.35 -14.88
C ASN A 39 2.25 -7.78 -16.09
N SER A 40 2.71 -6.66 -16.67
CA SER A 40 2.18 -6.08 -17.91
C SER A 40 0.64 -6.03 -17.97
N PRO A 41 -0.03 -5.32 -17.04
CA PRO A 41 -1.47 -5.26 -17.01
C PRO A 41 -2.01 -4.68 -18.32
N ASN A 42 -3.11 -5.25 -18.82
CA ASN A 42 -3.74 -4.78 -20.05
C ASN A 42 -4.26 -3.34 -19.90
N ALA A 43 -4.56 -2.67 -21.02
CA ALA A 43 -5.01 -1.27 -21.04
C ALA A 43 -6.32 -1.01 -20.25
N LYS A 44 -7.09 -2.06 -19.97
CA LYS A 44 -8.32 -1.97 -19.17
C LYS A 44 -8.05 -1.97 -17.67
N ALA A 45 -6.87 -2.35 -17.20
CA ALA A 45 -6.51 -2.30 -15.79
C ALA A 45 -6.50 -0.86 -15.27
N LYS A 46 -7.35 -0.55 -14.30
CA LYS A 46 -7.48 0.78 -13.71
C LYS A 46 -7.23 0.77 -12.20
N HIS A 47 -7.41 -0.37 -11.55
CA HIS A 47 -7.37 -0.50 -10.09
C HIS A 47 -6.56 -1.72 -9.66
N ILE A 48 -5.97 -1.62 -8.46
CA ILE A 48 -5.23 -2.69 -7.80
C ILE A 48 -5.79 -2.85 -6.39
N THR A 49 -6.40 -3.99 -6.14
CA THR A 49 -6.98 -4.33 -4.85
C THR A 49 -6.04 -5.24 -4.07
N PHE A 50 -5.79 -4.87 -2.83
CA PHE A 50 -4.94 -5.54 -1.87
C PHE A 50 -5.81 -6.26 -0.84
N TYR A 51 -5.56 -7.55 -0.63
CA TYR A 51 -6.33 -8.38 0.29
C TYR A 51 -5.49 -8.75 1.50
N ALA A 52 -5.95 -8.37 2.69
CA ALA A 52 -5.38 -8.80 3.94
C ALA A 52 -5.61 -10.30 4.18
N GLY A 53 -4.71 -10.92 4.93
CA GLY A 53 -4.75 -12.34 5.26
C GLY A 53 -5.80 -12.72 6.29
N ASP A 54 -6.49 -11.75 6.89
CA ASP A 54 -7.67 -12.00 7.73
C ASP A 54 -8.92 -12.31 6.90
N GLY A 55 -8.88 -12.10 5.57
CA GLY A 55 -9.99 -12.33 4.65
C GLY A 55 -11.11 -11.29 4.74
N VAL A 56 -10.96 -10.26 5.57
CA VAL A 56 -11.99 -9.24 5.82
C VAL A 56 -11.55 -7.88 5.30
N TYR A 57 -10.27 -7.53 5.44
CA TYR A 57 -9.77 -6.22 5.06
C TYR A 57 -9.27 -6.18 3.62
N THR A 58 -9.82 -5.26 2.82
CA THR A 58 -9.35 -4.95 1.47
C THR A 58 -9.20 -3.46 1.29
N ASP A 59 -8.26 -3.10 0.43
CA ASP A 59 -8.03 -1.71 0.04
C ASP A 59 -7.66 -1.64 -1.44
N THR A 60 -8.05 -0.57 -2.12
CA THR A 60 -7.84 -0.41 -3.55
C THR A 60 -7.05 0.88 -3.82
N LEU A 61 -6.01 0.76 -4.64
CA LEU A 61 -5.32 1.90 -5.25
C LEU A 61 -5.69 1.97 -6.73
N THR A 62 -5.80 3.17 -7.28
CA THR A 62 -5.76 3.36 -8.73
C THR A 62 -4.40 2.92 -9.29
N ILE A 63 -4.33 2.59 -10.59
CA ILE A 63 -3.06 2.23 -11.22
C ILE A 63 -2.04 3.36 -11.18
N GLY A 64 -2.49 4.62 -11.20
CA GLY A 64 -1.64 5.79 -11.03
C GLY A 64 -1.01 5.84 -9.64
N GLN A 65 -1.82 5.64 -8.59
CA GLN A 65 -1.33 5.54 -7.21
C GLN A 65 -0.39 4.34 -7.02
N ALA A 66 -0.73 3.18 -7.57
CA ALA A 66 0.10 1.99 -7.47
C ALA A 66 1.47 2.12 -8.17
N ARG A 67 1.54 2.97 -9.21
CA ARG A 67 2.79 3.30 -9.92
C ARG A 67 3.60 4.43 -9.27
N SER A 68 3.10 5.02 -8.18
CA SER A 68 3.83 6.01 -7.40
C SER A 68 5.13 5.43 -6.82
N ASP A 69 6.17 6.26 -6.74
CA ASP A 69 7.43 5.93 -6.07
C ASP A 69 7.30 5.72 -4.56
N HIS A 70 6.18 6.13 -3.97
CA HIS A 70 5.93 6.09 -2.54
C HIS A 70 5.25 4.80 -2.07
N ALA A 71 4.66 4.01 -2.98
CA ALA A 71 3.94 2.78 -2.64
C ALA A 71 4.88 1.56 -2.64
N ILE A 72 5.04 0.90 -1.49
CA ILE A 72 5.88 -0.30 -1.36
C ILE A 72 5.15 -1.43 -0.62
N LEU A 73 5.53 -2.67 -0.92
CA LEU A 73 5.21 -3.85 -0.11
C LEU A 73 6.38 -4.15 0.82
N ALA A 74 6.24 -3.84 2.09
CA ALA A 74 7.29 -3.91 3.09
C ALA A 74 7.23 -5.20 3.92
N TRP A 75 8.40 -5.79 4.21
CA TRP A 75 8.58 -6.93 5.13
C TRP A 75 9.56 -6.63 6.27
N GLU A 76 10.17 -5.45 6.26
CA GLU A 76 11.11 -4.98 7.28
C GLU A 76 10.77 -3.56 7.74
N LEU A 77 10.92 -3.31 9.04
CA LEU A 77 10.81 -2.00 9.67
C LEU A 77 12.02 -1.78 10.58
N ASN A 78 12.74 -0.69 10.37
CA ASN A 78 13.93 -0.29 11.15
C ASN A 78 14.99 -1.41 11.22
N GLY A 79 15.22 -2.08 10.10
CA GLY A 79 16.23 -3.15 9.97
C GLY A 79 15.84 -4.49 10.61
N ARG A 80 14.59 -4.64 11.07
CA ARG A 80 14.07 -5.89 11.63
C ARG A 80 12.86 -6.38 10.83
N PRO A 81 12.65 -7.70 10.71
CA PRO A 81 11.40 -8.23 10.17
C PRO A 81 10.19 -7.67 10.90
N LEU A 82 9.08 -7.46 10.19
CA LEU A 82 7.83 -7.05 10.83
C LEU A 82 7.41 -8.07 11.88
N ILE A 83 6.85 -7.61 12.99
CA ILE A 83 6.09 -8.48 13.91
C ILE A 83 4.65 -8.65 13.40
N ARG A 84 3.91 -9.59 13.98
CA ARG A 84 2.52 -9.87 13.58
C ARG A 84 1.66 -8.62 13.64
N GLU A 85 1.74 -7.83 14.70
CA GLU A 85 0.94 -6.62 14.92
C GLU A 85 1.26 -5.52 13.89
N GLN A 86 2.48 -5.55 13.33
CA GLN A 86 2.92 -4.63 12.30
C GLN A 86 2.52 -5.07 10.89
N GLY A 87 2.06 -6.30 10.70
CA GLY A 87 1.60 -6.82 9.42
C GLY A 87 2.46 -7.94 8.81
N TYR A 88 3.26 -8.66 9.60
CA TYR A 88 4.03 -9.81 9.11
C TYR A 88 3.17 -10.81 8.31
N PRO A 89 3.63 -11.35 7.17
CA PRO A 89 4.98 -11.23 6.63
C PRO A 89 5.21 -9.97 5.77
N VAL A 90 4.14 -9.40 5.22
CA VAL A 90 4.20 -8.28 4.27
C VAL A 90 3.02 -7.35 4.51
N ARG A 91 3.26 -6.05 4.38
CA ARG A 91 2.21 -5.02 4.40
C ARG A 91 2.39 -4.01 3.27
N LEU A 92 1.30 -3.38 2.86
CA LEU A 92 1.35 -2.18 2.02
C LEU A 92 1.78 -0.99 2.87
N ILE A 93 2.70 -0.17 2.33
CA ILE A 93 3.08 1.14 2.85
C ILE A 93 2.90 2.18 1.75
N TYR A 94 2.06 3.18 2.03
CA TYR A 94 1.90 4.41 1.24
C TYR A 94 1.93 5.60 2.21
N PRO A 95 3.10 6.25 2.41
CA PRO A 95 3.29 7.30 3.42
C PRO A 95 2.40 8.54 3.30
N ASP A 96 1.96 8.84 2.08
CA ASP A 96 1.14 10.02 1.77
C ASP A 96 -0.35 9.79 2.08
N MET A 97 -0.74 8.55 2.38
CA MET A 97 -2.10 8.16 2.74
C MET A 97 -2.20 7.79 4.22
N TYR A 98 -3.39 7.93 4.79
CA TYR A 98 -3.65 7.49 6.16
C TYR A 98 -3.42 5.98 6.33
N GLY A 99 -3.07 5.61 7.56
CA GLY A 99 -2.70 4.26 7.95
C GLY A 99 -3.74 3.17 7.64
N TYR A 100 -5.01 3.52 7.40
CA TYR A 100 -6.01 2.54 6.97
C TYR A 100 -5.71 2.01 5.56
N LYS A 101 -5.29 2.86 4.62
CA LYS A 101 -4.83 2.43 3.28
C LYS A 101 -3.60 1.50 3.29
N ASN A 102 -2.94 1.35 4.43
CA ASN A 102 -1.71 0.58 4.58
C ASN A 102 -2.00 -0.87 5.05
N VAL A 103 -2.62 -1.66 4.16
CA VAL A 103 -3.06 -3.06 4.37
C VAL A 103 -2.00 -3.91 5.08
N LYS A 104 -2.38 -4.53 6.20
CA LYS A 104 -1.55 -5.49 6.94
C LYS A 104 -1.79 -6.91 6.46
N TRP A 105 -0.82 -7.79 6.71
CA TRP A 105 -0.92 -9.23 6.46
C TRP A 105 -1.24 -9.56 5.00
N LEU A 106 -0.69 -8.81 4.05
CA LEU A 106 -1.05 -8.90 2.64
C LEU A 106 -0.86 -10.33 2.11
N ARG A 107 -1.91 -10.89 1.49
CA ARG A 107 -1.89 -12.25 0.92
C ARG A 107 -2.15 -12.28 -0.57
N ARG A 108 -2.94 -11.36 -1.10
CA ARG A 108 -3.31 -11.34 -2.52
C ARG A 108 -3.36 -9.90 -3.02
N ILE A 109 -2.96 -9.73 -4.27
CA ILE A 109 -3.09 -8.50 -5.03
C ILE A 109 -3.84 -8.87 -6.31
N GLU A 110 -4.85 -8.10 -6.67
CA GLU A 110 -5.64 -8.33 -7.87
C GLU A 110 -5.73 -7.06 -8.70
N VAL A 111 -5.49 -7.16 -10.00
CA VAL A 111 -5.59 -6.05 -10.93
C VAL A 111 -6.94 -6.11 -11.61
N LYS A 112 -7.71 -5.01 -11.54
CA LYS A 112 -9.09 -4.97 -12.02
C LYS A 112 -9.36 -3.78 -12.93
N PRO A 113 -10.30 -3.94 -13.89
CA PRO A 113 -10.75 -2.82 -14.71
C PRO A 113 -11.76 -1.93 -14.01
N VAL A 114 -12.47 -2.44 -13.00
CA VAL A 114 -13.49 -1.74 -12.24
C VAL A 114 -12.99 -1.45 -10.83
N HIS A 115 -13.43 -0.32 -10.27
CA HIS A 115 -13.15 0.03 -8.89
C HIS A 115 -14.00 -0.82 -7.93
N ASP A 116 -13.36 -1.66 -7.12
CA ASP A 116 -14.01 -2.26 -5.96
C ASP A 116 -13.84 -1.34 -4.75
N LEU A 117 -14.96 -0.92 -4.15
CA LEU A 117 -14.95 -0.18 -2.87
C LEU A 117 -14.28 -1.05 -1.81
N GLY A 118 -13.21 -0.55 -1.17
CA GLY A 118 -12.53 -1.22 -0.06
C GLY A 118 -13.35 -1.20 1.24
N PHE A 119 -12.80 -1.80 2.31
CA PHE A 119 -13.54 -2.02 3.56
C PHE A 119 -14.04 -0.73 4.23
N TRP A 120 -13.26 0.35 4.18
CA TRP A 120 -13.62 1.64 4.78
C TRP A 120 -14.43 2.51 3.82
N GLU A 121 -14.20 2.40 2.51
CA GLU A 121 -14.97 3.10 1.48
C GLU A 121 -16.42 2.61 1.47
N GLN A 122 -16.64 1.29 1.65
CA GLN A 122 -17.98 0.72 1.87
C GLN A 122 -18.67 1.27 3.13
N ARG A 123 -17.92 1.86 4.05
CA ARG A 123 -18.40 2.43 5.33
C ARG A 123 -18.39 3.96 5.33
N GLY A 124 -18.27 4.60 4.16
CA GLY A 124 -18.43 6.04 3.98
C GLY A 124 -17.16 6.88 4.19
N TRP A 125 -15.98 6.26 4.23
CA TRP A 125 -14.69 6.98 4.30
C TRP A 125 -14.15 7.35 2.92
N ASP A 126 -13.31 8.40 2.86
CA ASP A 126 -12.73 8.94 1.62
C ASP A 126 -11.87 7.90 0.88
N ASP A 127 -12.13 7.75 -0.42
CA ASP A 127 -11.47 6.81 -1.33
C ASP A 127 -9.96 7.05 -1.47
N ASN A 128 -9.53 8.32 -1.46
CA ASN A 128 -8.15 8.69 -1.72
C ASN A 128 -7.31 8.88 -0.45
N ALA A 129 -7.95 9.20 0.67
CA ALA A 129 -7.34 9.15 2.02
C ALA A 129 -6.00 9.89 2.20
N TYR A 130 -5.69 10.88 1.35
CA TYR A 130 -4.42 11.57 1.42
C TYR A 130 -4.29 12.38 2.72
N VAL A 131 -3.13 12.34 3.35
CA VAL A 131 -2.85 13.07 4.60
C VAL A 131 -2.59 14.56 4.33
N TYR A 132 -2.25 14.91 3.09
CA TYR A 132 -2.12 16.26 2.57
C TYR A 132 -2.62 16.27 1.12
N THR A 133 -3.06 17.41 0.60
CA THR A 133 -3.35 17.54 -0.83
C THR A 133 -2.11 17.10 -1.63
N PRO A 134 -2.20 16.07 -2.51
CA PRO A 134 -1.06 15.69 -3.33
C PRO A 134 -0.65 16.89 -4.20
N PRO A 135 0.63 17.06 -4.54
CA PRO A 135 1.02 18.08 -5.49
C PRO A 135 0.17 17.91 -6.75
N SER A 136 -0.44 18.99 -7.23
CA SER A 136 -0.99 19.01 -8.58
C SER A 136 0.15 18.64 -9.52
N ASN A 137 0.08 17.48 -10.17
CA ASN A 137 0.93 17.22 -11.32
C ASN A 137 0.57 18.31 -12.33
N GLY A 138 1.46 19.29 -12.51
CA GLY A 138 1.39 20.25 -13.60
C GLY A 138 1.49 19.55 -14.95
#